data_AF-A0A402ABS8-F1
#
_entry.id   AF-A0A402ABS8-F1
#
_cell.length_a   1.000
_cell.length_b   1.000
_cell.length_c   1.000
_cell.angle_alpha   90.00
_cell.angle_beta   90.00
_cell.angle_gamma   90.00
#
_symmetry.space_group_name_H-M   'P 1'
#
loop_
_entity.id
_entity.type
_entity.pdbx_description
1 polymer ?
#
loop_
_entity_poly.entity_id
_entity_poly.type
_entity_poly.pdbx_seq_one_letter_code
_entity_poly.pdbx_strand_id
1 'polypeptide(L)'
;MKMVTRPTLTAADPERSIRRRVVSSLVLAGLGIILVAVVLVSVSFGSVSVPILTIVQILLNSTRLFAFPVKWDPALEIIILQVRLPVVLGAVLVGAALAVAGTLFQGLLRNPLADPYLMGTSSGAALGATVAFVLPFDTVYGSFFPLTPLLAFAGPC
;
A
#
# COMPACT_ATOMS: atom_id res chain seq x y z
N MET A 1 -33.72 -44.32 25.04
CA MET A 1 -32.27 -44.59 24.83
C MET A 1 -31.94 -44.34 23.34
N LYS A 2 -31.81 -43.07 22.91
CA LYS A 2 -31.36 -42.73 21.55
C LYS A 2 -29.89 -42.33 21.65
N MET A 3 -29.04 -43.22 21.16
CA MET A 3 -27.61 -43.01 21.00
C MET A 3 -27.40 -41.82 20.07
N VAL A 4 -26.89 -40.73 20.63
CA VAL A 4 -26.34 -39.60 19.88
C VAL A 4 -25.05 -40.10 19.23
N THR A 5 -25.14 -40.46 17.96
CA THR A 5 -23.99 -40.74 17.09
C THR A 5 -23.14 -39.48 16.98
N ARG A 6 -21.99 -39.49 17.65
CA ARG A 6 -20.95 -38.46 17.54
C ARG A 6 -20.51 -38.37 16.07
N PRO A 7 -20.37 -37.18 15.47
CA PRO A 7 -19.78 -37.06 14.16
C PRO A 7 -18.33 -37.56 14.27
N THR A 8 -18.04 -38.59 13.51
CA THR A 8 -16.68 -39.09 13.26
C THR A 8 -15.82 -37.92 12.80
N LEU A 9 -14.71 -37.69 13.49
CA LEU A 9 -13.62 -36.82 13.04
C LEU A 9 -13.04 -37.43 11.76
N THR A 10 -13.69 -37.17 10.64
CA THR A 10 -13.23 -37.57 9.31
C THR A 10 -11.89 -36.89 9.08
N ALA A 11 -10.87 -37.72 8.79
CA ALA A 11 -9.54 -37.30 8.40
C ALA A 11 -9.61 -36.13 7.42
N ALA A 12 -8.82 -35.08 7.64
CA ALA A 12 -8.74 -33.95 6.72
C ALA A 12 -8.36 -34.47 5.32
N ASP A 13 -9.30 -34.45 4.37
CA ASP A 13 -9.07 -34.88 2.99
C ASP A 13 -7.87 -34.11 2.41
N PRO A 14 -6.72 -34.77 2.13
CA PRO A 14 -5.51 -34.10 1.68
C PRO A 14 -5.74 -33.34 0.37
N GLU A 15 -6.59 -33.86 -0.53
CA GLU A 15 -7.02 -33.19 -1.76
C GLU A 15 -7.66 -31.82 -1.54
N ARG A 16 -8.50 -31.68 -0.49
CA ARG A 16 -9.22 -30.43 -0.22
C ARG A 16 -8.25 -29.33 0.26
N SER A 17 -7.19 -29.72 0.96
CA SER A 17 -6.13 -28.81 1.41
C SER A 17 -5.22 -28.35 0.26
N ILE A 18 -4.88 -29.25 -0.67
CA ILE A 18 -4.06 -28.95 -1.86
C ILE A 18 -4.82 -28.00 -2.78
N ARG A 19 -6.10 -28.29 -3.08
CA ARG A 19 -6.94 -27.39 -3.90
C ARG A 19 -7.03 -25.99 -3.31
N ARG A 20 -7.20 -25.87 -1.98
CA ARG A 20 -7.30 -24.57 -1.31
C ARG A 20 -5.98 -23.79 -1.39
N ARG A 21 -4.83 -24.45 -1.23
CA ARG A 21 -3.51 -23.82 -1.41
C ARG A 21 -3.31 -23.32 -2.84
N VAL A 22 -3.59 -24.15 -3.84
CA VAL A 22 -3.44 -23.78 -5.26
C VAL A 22 -4.33 -22.59 -5.63
N VAL A 23 -5.60 -22.61 -5.21
CA VAL A 23 -6.52 -21.48 -5.45
C VAL A 23 -6.05 -20.21 -4.74
N SER A 24 -5.62 -20.29 -3.49
CA SER A 24 -5.06 -19.14 -2.77
C SER A 24 -3.80 -18.58 -3.44
N SER A 25 -2.88 -19.44 -3.89
CA SER A 25 -1.68 -19.01 -4.61
C SER A 25 -2.03 -18.34 -5.95
N LEU A 26 -3.02 -18.85 -6.68
CA LEU A 26 -3.50 -18.23 -7.92
C LEU A 26 -4.15 -16.87 -7.67
N VAL A 27 -4.96 -16.75 -6.62
CA VAL A 27 -5.56 -15.46 -6.24
C VAL A 27 -4.48 -14.45 -5.86
N LEU A 28 -3.49 -14.84 -5.06
CA LEU A 28 -2.37 -13.96 -4.69
C LEU A 28 -1.55 -13.53 -5.90
N ALA A 29 -1.25 -14.45 -6.81
CA ALA A 29 -0.57 -14.13 -8.06
C ALA A 29 -1.40 -13.15 -8.91
N GLY A 30 -2.71 -13.38 -9.03
CA GLY A 30 -3.63 -12.50 -9.74
C GLY A 30 -3.68 -11.09 -9.15
N LEU A 31 -3.82 -10.96 -7.83
CA LEU A 31 -3.77 -9.66 -7.14
C LEU A 31 -2.42 -8.96 -7.34
N GLY A 32 -1.31 -9.71 -7.30
CA GLY A 32 0.02 -9.16 -7.56
C GLY A 32 0.16 -8.58 -8.98
N ILE A 33 -0.35 -9.29 -9.98
CA ILE A 33 -0.36 -8.80 -11.38
C ILE A 33 -1.22 -7.55 -11.51
N ILE A 34 -2.41 -7.54 -10.91
CA ILE A 34 -3.31 -6.38 -10.93
C ILE A 34 -2.64 -5.17 -10.25
N LEU A 35 -1.96 -5.37 -9.12
CA LEU A 35 -1.24 -4.30 -8.42
C LEU A 35 -0.18 -3.67 -9.34
N VAL A 36 0.63 -4.49 -10.01
CA VAL A 36 1.66 -4.00 -10.95
C VAL A 36 1.02 -3.24 -12.11
N ALA A 37 -0.07 -3.77 -12.68
CA ALA A 37 -0.79 -3.10 -13.77
C ALA A 37 -1.33 -1.73 -13.33
N VAL A 38 -1.94 -1.65 -12.14
CA VAL A 38 -2.45 -0.39 -11.59
C VAL A 38 -1.32 0.60 -11.33
N VAL A 39 -0.17 0.16 -10.79
CA VAL A 39 1.01 1.03 -10.60
C VAL A 39 1.50 1.62 -11.92
N LEU A 40 1.62 0.80 -12.97
CA LEU A 40 2.03 1.27 -14.30
C LEU A 40 1.02 2.30 -14.86
N VAL A 41 -0.27 2.02 -14.69
CA VAL A 41 -1.34 2.92 -15.12
C VAL A 41 -1.31 4.22 -14.32
N SER A 42 -1.16 4.17 -12.99
CA SER A 42 -1.09 5.34 -12.11
C SER A 42 0.10 6.25 -12.43
N VAL A 43 1.27 5.69 -12.77
CA VAL A 43 2.42 6.48 -13.24
C VAL A 43 2.14 7.12 -14.60
N SER A 44 1.32 6.47 -15.45
CA SER A 44 0.96 6.98 -16.76
C SER A 44 0.02 8.19 -16.71
N PHE A 45 -0.87 8.24 -15.71
CA PHE A 45 -1.78 9.37 -15.51
C PHE A 45 -1.05 10.58 -14.89
N GLY A 46 -1.09 11.73 -15.56
CA GLY A 46 -0.52 13.00 -15.08
C GLY A 46 -0.55 14.10 -16.15
N SER A 47 0.09 15.26 -15.91
CA SER A 47 0.02 16.46 -16.79
C SER A 47 0.41 16.22 -18.26
N VAL A 48 1.11 15.13 -18.56
CA VAL A 48 1.42 14.68 -19.92
C VAL A 48 1.14 13.19 -19.98
N SER A 49 0.36 12.77 -20.98
CA SER A 49 0.12 11.36 -21.29
C SER A 49 1.35 10.79 -21.97
N VAL A 50 2.07 9.92 -21.27
CA VAL A 50 3.26 9.23 -21.78
C VAL A 50 2.87 7.78 -22.06
N PRO A 51 3.19 7.23 -23.25
CA PRO A 51 2.88 5.83 -23.53
C PRO A 51 3.58 4.90 -22.52
N ILE A 52 2.86 3.87 -22.09
CA ILE A 52 3.30 2.91 -21.05
C ILE A 52 4.65 2.28 -21.40
N LEU A 53 4.91 2.01 -22.68
CA LEU A 53 6.19 1.48 -23.15
C LEU A 53 7.37 2.40 -22.78
N THR A 54 7.20 3.71 -22.93
CA THR A 54 8.23 4.69 -22.60
C THR A 54 8.47 4.75 -21.10
N ILE A 55 7.44 4.61 -20.27
CA ILE A 55 7.57 4.57 -18.80
C ILE A 55 8.36 3.34 -18.36
N VAL A 56 8.06 2.17 -18.94
CA VAL A 56 8.81 0.95 -18.65
C VAL A 56 10.27 1.09 -19.06
N GLN A 57 10.55 1.70 -20.22
CA GLN A 57 11.92 1.97 -20.66
C GLN A 57 12.64 2.97 -19.74
N ILE A 58 11.98 4.03 -19.30
CA ILE A 58 12.53 5.01 -18.33
C ILE A 58 12.86 4.32 -17.00
N LEU A 59 11.96 3.49 -16.46
CA LEU A 59 12.19 2.78 -15.20
C LEU A 59 13.35 1.78 -15.31
N LEU A 60 13.40 1.01 -16.41
CA LEU A 60 14.48 0.05 -16.66
C LEU A 60 15.83 0.74 -16.86
N ASN A 61 15.84 1.88 -17.56
CA ASN A 61 17.04 2.70 -17.77
C ASN A 61 17.53 3.36 -16.47
N SER A 62 16.60 3.86 -15.65
CA SER A 62 16.88 4.44 -14.33
C SER A 62 17.53 3.42 -13.38
N THR A 63 17.15 2.15 -13.49
CA THR A 63 17.76 1.06 -12.71
C THR A 63 19.22 0.76 -13.17
N ARG A 64 19.73 1.40 -14.23
CA ARG A 64 21.05 1.18 -14.86
C ARG A 64 21.35 -0.26 -15.31
N LEU A 65 20.37 -1.18 -15.21
CA LEU A 65 20.51 -2.57 -15.64
C LEU A 65 20.33 -2.74 -17.16
N PHE A 66 19.62 -1.82 -17.82
CA PHE A 66 19.33 -1.90 -19.26
C PHE A 66 19.48 -0.53 -19.93
N ALA A 67 20.38 -0.44 -20.93
CA ALA A 67 20.59 0.79 -21.70
C ALA A 67 19.76 0.76 -22.98
N PHE A 68 18.61 1.43 -22.97
CA PHE A 68 17.80 1.66 -24.16
C PHE A 68 18.15 3.02 -24.80
N PRO A 69 18.01 3.19 -26.12
CA PRO A 69 18.21 4.49 -26.76
C PRO A 69 17.17 5.49 -26.22
N VAL A 70 17.65 6.56 -25.59
CA VAL A 70 16.84 7.62 -25.00
C VAL A 70 16.10 8.35 -26.12
N LYS A 71 14.78 8.14 -26.21
CA LYS A 71 13.89 8.80 -27.19
C LYS A 71 12.96 9.85 -26.55
N TRP A 72 13.12 10.11 -25.26
CA TRP A 72 12.23 10.96 -24.46
C TRP A 72 12.94 12.21 -23.96
N ASP A 73 12.14 13.21 -23.59
CA ASP A 73 12.62 14.46 -22.99
C ASP A 73 13.17 14.22 -21.57
N PRO A 74 14.40 14.67 -21.25
CA PRO A 74 14.97 14.58 -19.90
C PRO A 74 14.09 15.20 -18.80
N ALA A 75 13.31 16.23 -19.11
CA ALA A 75 12.41 16.84 -18.12
C ALA A 75 11.28 15.88 -17.70
N LEU A 76 10.77 15.07 -18.63
CA LEU A 76 9.74 14.07 -18.34
C LEU A 76 10.28 12.95 -17.44
N GLU A 77 11.54 12.55 -17.64
CA GLU A 77 12.20 11.54 -16.81
C GLU A 77 12.29 12.00 -15.35
N ILE A 78 12.69 13.26 -15.11
CA ILE A 78 12.75 13.83 -13.77
C ILE A 78 11.35 13.87 -13.13
N ILE A 79 10.33 14.32 -13.86
CA ILE A 79 8.94 14.38 -13.33
C ILE A 79 8.45 12.98 -12.95
N ILE A 80 8.73 11.97 -13.77
CA ILE A 80 8.30 10.59 -13.48
C ILE A 80 9.02 10.07 -12.23
N LEU A 81 10.35 10.21 -12.16
CA LEU A 81 11.15 9.62 -11.09
C LEU A 81 11.04 10.37 -9.76
N GLN A 82 10.97 11.71 -9.79
CA GLN A 82 11.01 12.54 -8.58
C GLN A 82 9.62 12.98 -8.09
N VAL A 83 8.58 12.92 -8.94
CA VAL A 83 7.23 13.38 -8.56
C VAL A 83 6.22 12.25 -8.59
N ARG A 84 6.10 11.52 -9.71
CA ARG A 84 5.05 10.49 -9.86
C ARG A 84 5.37 9.23 -9.08
N LEU A 85 6.58 8.70 -9.25
CA LEU A 85 7.02 7.47 -8.60
C LEU A 85 6.89 7.51 -7.06
N PRO A 86 7.38 8.54 -6.33
CA PRO A 86 7.26 8.58 -4.88
C PRO A 86 5.79 8.63 -4.41
N VAL A 87 4.90 9.33 -5.13
CA VAL A 87 3.48 9.40 -4.78
C VAL A 87 2.80 8.05 -4.97
N VAL A 88 3.06 7.37 -6.10
CA VAL A 88 2.47 6.04 -6.37
C VAL A 88 2.98 5.00 -5.35
N LEU A 89 4.27 5.02 -5.02
CA LEU A 89 4.82 4.15 -3.97
C LEU A 89 4.23 4.46 -2.61
N GLY A 90 4.08 5.75 -2.26
CA GLY A 90 3.42 6.17 -1.03
C GLY A 90 1.97 5.68 -0.94
N ALA A 91 1.19 5.81 -2.02
CA ALA A 91 -0.18 5.33 -2.08
C ALA A 91 -0.28 3.81 -1.89
N VAL A 92 0.62 3.03 -2.50
CA VAL A 92 0.70 1.57 -2.32
C VAL A 92 1.02 1.22 -0.86
N LEU A 93 1.99 1.88 -0.24
CA LEU A 93 2.36 1.65 1.15
C LEU A 93 1.23 1.99 2.12
N VAL A 94 0.57 3.14 1.93
CA VAL A 94 -0.57 3.55 2.76
C VAL A 94 -1.74 2.57 2.60
N GLY A 95 -2.07 2.18 1.37
CA GLY A 95 -3.12 1.19 1.11
C GLY A 95 -2.83 -0.17 1.76
N ALA A 96 -1.58 -0.63 1.70
CA ALA A 96 -1.16 -1.86 2.36
C ALA A 96 -1.27 -1.77 3.90
N ALA A 97 -0.84 -0.66 4.49
CA ALA A 97 -0.95 -0.43 5.92
C ALA A 97 -2.42 -0.42 6.41
N LEU A 98 -3.31 0.26 5.66
CA LEU A 98 -4.74 0.29 5.97
C LEU A 98 -5.40 -1.09 5.83
N ALA A 99 -5.04 -1.86 4.81
CA ALA A 99 -5.55 -3.22 4.64
C ALA A 99 -5.12 -4.15 5.79
N VAL A 100 -3.85 -4.07 6.23
CA VAL A 100 -3.36 -4.84 7.38
C VAL A 100 -4.04 -4.41 8.67
N ALA A 101 -4.16 -3.10 8.93
CA ALA A 101 -4.88 -2.61 10.10
C ALA A 101 -6.34 -3.09 10.12
N GLY A 102 -7.06 -2.95 9.00
CA GLY A 102 -8.46 -3.39 8.89
C GLY A 102 -8.63 -4.90 9.13
N THR A 103 -7.79 -5.74 8.52
CA THR A 103 -7.85 -7.20 8.72
C THR A 103 -7.53 -7.61 10.15
N LEU A 104 -6.57 -6.96 10.81
CA LEU A 104 -6.26 -7.20 12.22
C LEU A 104 -7.43 -6.81 13.13
N PHE A 105 -8.05 -5.64 12.92
CA PHE A 105 -9.19 -5.21 13.71
C PHE A 105 -10.42 -6.10 13.52
N GLN A 106 -10.72 -6.48 12.28
CA GLN A 106 -11.79 -7.44 11.98
C GLN A 106 -11.54 -8.79 12.66
N GLY A 107 -10.27 -9.24 12.73
CA GLY A 107 -9.87 -10.47 13.42
C GLY A 107 -9.97 -10.39 14.94
N LEU A 108 -9.54 -9.28 15.54
CA LEU A 108 -9.59 -9.05 16.99
C LEU A 108 -11.02 -8.93 17.51
N LEU A 109 -11.83 -8.11 16.85
CA LEU A 109 -13.22 -7.87 17.23
C LEU A 109 -14.17 -8.98 16.75
N ARG A 110 -13.67 -9.89 15.89
CA ARG A 110 -14.46 -10.93 15.20
C ARG A 110 -15.72 -10.34 14.55
N ASN A 111 -15.64 -9.10 14.10
CA ASN A 111 -16.73 -8.35 13.51
C ASN A 111 -16.28 -7.80 12.15
N PRO A 112 -16.82 -8.33 11.03
CA PRO A 112 -16.43 -7.87 9.69
C PRO A 112 -16.87 -6.44 9.38
N LEU A 113 -17.69 -5.81 10.23
CA LEU A 113 -18.13 -4.41 10.10
C LEU A 113 -17.28 -3.41 10.91
N ALA A 114 -16.26 -3.88 11.63
CA ALA A 114 -15.41 -3.00 12.42
C ALA A 114 -14.43 -2.23 11.52
N ASP A 115 -14.37 -0.91 11.73
CA ASP A 115 -13.49 0.00 11.01
C ASP A 115 -12.36 0.51 11.94
N PRO A 116 -11.06 0.38 11.58
CA PRO A 116 -9.93 0.95 12.33
C PRO A 116 -10.06 2.43 12.65
N TYR A 117 -10.76 3.22 11.83
CA TYR A 117 -10.91 4.67 12.04
C TYR A 117 -11.67 5.02 13.33
N LEU A 118 -12.43 4.09 13.91
CA LEU A 118 -13.27 4.35 15.09
C LEU A 118 -12.50 4.34 16.43
N MET A 119 -11.24 3.91 16.45
CA MET A 119 -10.43 3.85 17.69
C MET A 119 -9.73 5.17 18.05
N GLY A 120 -10.05 6.29 17.39
CA GLY A 120 -9.51 7.62 17.73
C GLY A 120 -8.07 7.87 17.29
N THR A 121 -7.41 6.88 16.67
CA THR A 121 -6.03 7.00 16.16
C THR A 121 -5.90 8.06 15.06
N SER A 122 -6.90 8.18 14.18
CA SER A 122 -6.92 9.18 13.12
C SER A 122 -7.13 10.61 13.66
N SER A 123 -7.96 10.78 14.70
CA SER A 123 -8.16 12.09 15.33
C SER A 123 -6.92 12.52 16.13
N GLY A 124 -6.24 11.59 16.82
CA GLY A 124 -4.98 11.87 17.51
C GLY A 124 -3.86 12.28 16.54
N ALA A 125 -3.73 11.55 15.42
CA ALA A 125 -2.77 11.92 14.37
C ALA A 125 -3.07 13.29 13.73
N ALA A 126 -4.34 13.60 13.47
CA ALA A 126 -4.76 14.89 12.94
C ALA A 126 -4.47 16.06 13.91
N LEU A 127 -4.70 15.86 15.22
CA LEU A 127 -4.34 16.82 16.26
C LEU A 127 -2.82 17.04 16.30
N GLY A 128 -2.03 15.97 16.30
CA GLY A 128 -0.56 16.04 16.27
C GLY A 128 -0.02 16.80 15.05
N ALA A 129 -0.57 16.52 13.86
CA ALA A 129 -0.23 17.25 12.64
C ALA A 129 -0.62 18.74 12.70
N THR A 130 -1.80 19.05 13.26
CA THR A 130 -2.26 20.43 13.41
C THR A 130 -1.39 21.23 14.38
N VAL A 131 -0.99 20.62 15.50
CA VAL A 131 -0.04 21.22 16.45
C VAL A 131 1.31 21.50 15.76
N ALA A 132 1.80 20.58 14.94
CA ALA A 132 3.02 20.78 14.17
C ALA A 132 2.93 21.96 13.19
N PHE A 133 1.78 22.17 12.54
CA PHE A 133 1.56 23.30 11.64
C PHE A 133 1.41 24.65 12.35
N VAL A 134 0.82 24.67 13.54
CA VAL A 134 0.65 25.90 14.32
C VAL A 134 1.97 26.34 14.95
N LEU A 135 2.83 25.40 15.33
CA LEU A 135 4.13 25.72 15.89
C LEU A 135 5.12 26.13 14.78
N PRO A 136 5.74 27.32 14.83
CA PRO A 136 6.65 27.82 13.79
C PRO A 136 8.03 27.14 13.79
N PHE A 137 8.14 25.88 14.23
CA PHE A 137 9.40 25.14 14.22
C PHE A 137 9.75 24.61 12.82
N ASP A 138 8.75 24.29 12.00
CA ASP A 138 8.95 23.81 10.62
C ASP A 138 9.51 24.90 9.69
N THR A 139 9.26 26.18 9.99
CA THR A 139 9.78 27.32 9.20
C THR A 139 11.22 27.71 9.53
N VAL A 140 11.75 27.32 10.70
CA VAL A 140 13.10 27.71 11.17
C VAL A 140 14.15 26.62 10.96
N TYR A 141 13.79 25.33 11.09
CA TYR A 141 14.71 24.18 10.92
C TYR A 141 14.43 23.37 9.62
N GLY A 142 13.69 23.99 8.70
CA GLY A 142 12.87 23.41 7.62
C GLY A 142 13.54 22.58 6.52
N SER A 143 14.41 21.64 6.84
CA SER A 143 14.83 20.56 5.93
C SER A 143 15.42 19.33 6.64
N PHE A 144 15.92 19.49 7.87
CA PHE A 144 16.65 18.40 8.56
C PHE A 144 15.79 17.56 9.51
N PHE A 145 14.69 18.12 10.03
CA PHE A 145 13.76 17.42 10.92
C PHE A 145 12.32 17.79 10.58
N PRO A 146 11.62 17.00 9.74
CA PRO A 146 10.19 17.17 9.58
C PRO A 146 9.53 16.76 10.89
N LEU A 147 9.19 17.74 11.73
CA LEU A 147 8.54 17.52 13.03
C LEU A 147 7.08 17.08 12.86
N THR A 148 6.50 17.38 11.70
CA THR A 148 5.14 17.02 11.28
C THR A 148 4.84 15.52 11.38
N PRO A 149 5.58 14.60 10.72
CA PRO A 149 5.34 13.17 10.89
C PRO A 149 5.59 12.70 12.33
N LEU A 150 6.60 13.23 13.04
CA LEU A 150 6.88 12.83 14.44
C LEU A 150 5.72 13.16 15.38
N LEU A 151 5.21 14.40 15.32
CA LEU A 151 4.10 14.83 16.15
C LEU A 151 2.79 14.15 15.74
N ALA A 152 2.58 13.90 14.44
CA ALA A 152 1.44 13.11 13.96
C ALA A 152 1.49 11.65 14.45
N PHE A 153 2.68 11.04 14.58
CA PHE A 153 2.84 9.70 15.15
C PHE A 153 2.76 9.66 16.67
N ALA A 154 3.08 10.76 17.36
CA ALA A 154 2.96 10.86 18.82
C ALA A 154 1.53 11.18 19.29
N GLY A 155 0.70 11.76 18.41
CA GLY A 155 -0.68 12.13 18.70
C GLY A 155 -1.71 11.00 18.94
N PRO A 156 -1.60 9.77 18.39
CA PRO A 156 -2.51 8.66 18.68
C PRO A 156 -2.20 8.08 20.07
N CYS A 157 -2.91 8.55 21.08
CA CYS A 157 -2.98 7.97 22.43
C CYS A 157 -4.45 7.74 22.81
#